data_AF-A0A329R706-F1
#
_entry.id   AF-A0A329R706-F1
#
_cell.length_a   1.000
_cell.length_b   1.000
_cell.length_c   1.000
_cell.angle_alpha   90.00
_cell.angle_beta   90.00
_cell.angle_gamma   90.00
#
_symmetry.space_group_name_H-M   'P 1'
#
loop_
_entity.id
_entity.type
_entity.pdbx_description
1 polymer ?
#
loop_
_entity_poly.entity_id
_entity_poly.type
_entity_poly.pdbx_seq_one_letter_code
_entity_poly.pdbx_strand_id
1 'polypeptide(L)'
;MEKLAEIRRRLSNVRDIEPWEVLRVVALLIARMLVPIRKGIAAHWSTAKLGAMPSNRFGLYMPKNRLFYTMGYMQLSNNKSPEAHRDHAWKIRPVVDVLQRTFARGYKPPPVISFDEATLPSTSRFNPMRVFNKDKPHK
;
A
#
# COMPACT_ATOMS: atom_id res chain seq x y z
N MET A 1 -7.52 27.35 13.59
CA MET A 1 -6.92 27.32 12.24
C MET A 1 -5.40 27.36 12.39
N GLU A 2 -4.71 26.26 12.08
CA GLU A 2 -3.24 26.18 12.16
C GLU A 2 -2.62 27.18 11.17
N LYS A 3 -1.65 28.00 11.61
CA LYS A 3 -1.06 29.04 10.73
C LYS A 3 -0.18 28.36 9.68
N LEU A 4 -0.22 28.84 8.43
CA LEU A 4 0.56 28.30 7.31
C LEU A 4 2.07 28.18 7.62
N ALA A 5 2.60 29.11 8.40
CA ALA A 5 3.99 29.10 8.87
C ALA A 5 4.31 27.89 9.76
N GLU A 6 3.37 27.46 10.61
CA GLU A 6 3.53 26.32 11.50
C GLU A 6 3.49 25.00 10.72
N ILE A 7 2.62 24.90 9.71
CA ILE A 7 2.59 23.76 8.78
C ILE A 7 3.91 23.66 8.03
N ARG A 8 4.43 24.77 7.49
CA ARG A 8 5.74 24.79 6.79
C ARG A 8 6.89 24.38 7.71
N ARG A 9 6.92 24.89 8.94
CA ARG A 9 7.93 24.53 9.96
C ARG A 9 7.87 23.05 10.35
N ARG A 10 6.65 22.50 10.46
CA ARG A 10 6.48 21.07 10.71
C ARG A 10 6.98 20.24 9.52
N LEU A 11 6.61 20.62 8.30
CA LEU A 11 7.04 19.95 7.08
C LEU A 11 8.56 20.00 6.86
N SER A 12 9.21 21.14 7.16
CA SER A 12 10.67 21.27 7.04
C SER A 12 11.44 20.38 8.01
N ASN A 13 10.81 19.98 9.12
CA ASN A 13 11.41 19.09 10.11
C ASN A 13 11.11 17.62 9.83
N VAL A 14 10.32 17.31 8.79
CA VAL A 14 10.04 15.91 8.48
C VAL A 14 11.17 15.33 7.68
N ARG A 15 11.73 14.23 8.20
CA ARG A 15 12.75 13.46 7.51
C ARG A 15 12.20 12.89 6.20
N ASP A 16 12.93 13.13 5.11
CA ASP A 16 12.67 12.56 3.79
C ASP A 16 12.54 11.05 3.83
N ILE A 17 11.72 10.51 2.93
CA ILE A 17 11.50 9.07 2.79
C ILE A 17 12.59 8.52 1.88
N GLU A 18 13.32 7.56 2.40
CA GLU A 18 14.44 6.97 1.70
C GLU A 18 14.03 5.70 0.94
N PRO A 19 14.68 5.34 -0.19
CA PRO A 19 14.30 4.18 -1.00
C PRO A 19 14.24 2.86 -0.21
N TRP A 20 15.15 2.64 0.73
CA TRP A 20 15.17 1.43 1.56
C TRP A 20 14.00 1.37 2.56
N GLU A 21 13.42 2.51 2.93
CA GLU A 21 12.23 2.53 3.78
C GLU A 21 11.02 1.99 3.03
N VAL A 22 10.90 2.31 1.73
CA VAL A 22 9.87 1.72 0.87
C VAL A 22 10.03 0.21 0.80
N LEU A 23 11.26 -0.28 0.61
CA LEU A 23 11.54 -1.73 0.61
C LEU A 23 11.17 -2.39 1.95
N ARG A 24 11.48 -1.75 3.08
CA ARG A 24 11.07 -2.23 4.41
C ARG A 24 9.56 -2.26 4.59
N VAL A 25 8.83 -1.25 4.11
CA VAL A 25 7.36 -1.25 4.15
C VAL A 25 6.81 -2.43 3.36
N VAL A 26 7.29 -2.65 2.13
CA VAL A 26 6.87 -3.80 1.31
C VAL A 26 7.17 -5.13 2.01
N ALA A 27 8.37 -5.30 2.58
CA ALA A 27 8.73 -6.50 3.32
C ALA A 27 7.83 -6.74 4.54
N LEU A 28 7.48 -5.70 5.29
CA LEU A 28 6.56 -5.80 6.43
C LEU A 28 5.12 -6.12 5.98
N LEU A 29 4.68 -5.62 4.83
CA LEU A 29 3.38 -5.98 4.25
C LEU A 29 3.35 -7.46 3.84
N ILE A 30 4.43 -7.99 3.24
CA ILE A 30 4.56 -9.42 2.93
C ILE A 30 4.57 -10.25 4.22
N ALA A 31 5.37 -9.86 5.22
CA ALA A 31 5.40 -10.55 6.52
C ALA A 31 4.01 -10.56 7.20
N ARG A 32 3.23 -9.48 7.05
CA ARG A 32 1.84 -9.44 7.51
C ARG A 32 0.95 -10.42 6.76
N MET A 33 1.12 -10.59 5.45
CA MET A 33 0.35 -11.57 4.68
C MET A 33 0.63 -13.00 5.16
N LEU A 34 1.87 -13.30 5.52
CA LEU A 34 2.29 -14.61 6.03
C LEU A 34 1.82 -14.87 7.46
N VAL A 35 1.79 -13.84 8.31
CA VAL A 35 1.39 -13.94 9.73
C VAL A 35 0.26 -12.93 10.02
N PRO A 36 -0.99 -13.20 9.61
CA PRO A 36 -2.07 -12.23 9.70
C PRO A 36 -2.58 -12.07 11.14
N ILE A 37 -2.62 -10.82 11.63
CA ILE A 37 -3.29 -10.46 12.89
C ILE A 37 -4.66 -9.82 12.59
N ARG A 38 -5.72 -10.41 13.14
CA ARG A 38 -7.12 -9.94 12.97
C ARG A 38 -7.36 -8.50 13.46
N LYS A 39 -6.58 -8.03 14.43
CA LYS A 39 -6.67 -6.67 15.00
C LYS A 39 -6.07 -5.56 14.09
N GLY A 40 -5.61 -5.90 12.90
CA GLY A 40 -5.05 -4.96 11.93
C GLY A 40 -3.53 -4.81 11.99
N ILE A 41 -2.95 -4.07 11.03
CA ILE A 41 -1.50 -3.96 10.85
C ILE A 41 -0.79 -3.35 12.06
N ALA A 42 -1.40 -2.37 12.74
CA ALA A 42 -0.80 -1.73 13.91
C ALA A 42 -0.56 -2.69 15.08
N ALA A 43 -1.31 -3.78 15.17
CA ALA A 43 -1.14 -4.79 16.21
C ALA A 43 0.21 -5.51 16.10
N HIS A 44 0.87 -5.45 14.94
CA HIS A 44 2.21 -6.00 14.75
C HIS A 44 3.31 -5.26 15.53
N TRP A 45 3.00 -4.10 16.12
CA TRP A 45 3.90 -3.37 17.04
C TRP A 45 3.50 -3.50 18.51
N SER A 46 2.47 -4.28 18.82
CA SER A 46 2.07 -4.49 20.21
C SER A 46 3.16 -5.28 20.93
N THR A 47 3.58 -4.79 22.10
CA THR A 47 4.50 -5.49 23.00
C THR A 47 3.78 -6.45 23.95
N ALA A 48 2.44 -6.45 23.96
CA ALA A 48 1.65 -7.30 24.84
C ALA A 48 1.89 -8.78 24.54
N LYS A 49 2.33 -9.54 25.55
CA LYS A 49 2.51 -10.99 25.45
C LYS A 49 1.14 -11.66 25.23
N LEU A 50 0.95 -12.31 24.09
CA LEU A 50 -0.20 -13.17 23.83
C LEU A 50 0.23 -14.61 24.12
N GLY A 51 0.11 -15.03 25.39
CA GLY A 51 0.52 -16.37 25.82
C GLY A 51 2.04 -16.61 25.73
N ALA A 52 2.44 -17.78 25.25
CA ALA A 52 3.84 -18.21 25.18
C ALA A 52 4.63 -17.66 23.97
N MET A 53 3.96 -17.00 23.02
CA MET A 53 4.60 -16.46 21.82
C MET A 53 5.10 -15.03 22.06
N PRO A 54 6.36 -14.70 21.68
CA PRO A 54 6.83 -13.33 21.72
C PRO A 54 5.94 -12.48 20.80
N SER A 55 5.51 -11.35 21.34
CA SER A 55 4.72 -10.36 20.61
C SER A 55 5.52 -9.79 19.43
N ASN A 56 4.78 -9.26 18.46
CA ASN A 56 5.18 -9.15 17.07
C ASN A 56 6.35 -8.16 16.86
N ARG A 57 7.32 -8.54 16.01
CA ARG A 57 8.67 -7.93 15.95
C ARG A 57 8.82 -6.80 14.93
N PHE A 58 7.72 -6.26 14.39
CA PHE A 58 7.81 -5.22 13.35
C PHE A 58 8.59 -3.98 13.83
N GLY A 59 8.52 -3.68 15.13
CA GLY A 59 9.27 -2.60 15.76
C GLY A 59 10.79 -2.72 15.66
N LEU A 60 11.34 -3.92 15.43
CA LEU A 60 12.79 -4.10 15.21
C LEU A 60 13.25 -3.58 13.84
N TYR A 61 12.35 -3.54 12.86
CA TYR A 61 12.69 -3.17 11.48
C TYR A 61 12.27 -1.75 11.13
N MET A 62 11.11 -1.30 11.63
CA MET A 62 10.61 0.05 11.40
C MET A 62 9.65 0.49 12.51
N PRO A 63 9.77 1.71 13.06
CA PRO A 63 8.78 2.23 14.01
C PRO A 63 7.40 2.35 13.38
N LYS A 64 6.35 2.05 14.16
CA LYS A 64 4.93 2.13 13.71
C LYS A 64 4.62 3.45 13.02
N ASN A 65 4.97 4.57 13.66
CA ASN A 65 4.68 5.91 13.14
C ASN A 65 5.42 6.17 11.82
N ARG A 66 6.64 5.65 11.67
CA ARG A 66 7.41 5.80 10.43
C ARG A 66 6.79 5.01 9.29
N LEU A 67 6.30 3.79 9.54
CA LEU A 67 5.59 3.01 8.54
C LEU A 67 4.33 3.72 8.02
N PHE A 68 3.47 4.21 8.93
CA PHE A 68 2.26 4.94 8.52
C PHE A 68 2.58 6.27 7.85
N TYR A 69 3.64 6.95 8.28
CA TYR A 69 4.14 8.14 7.61
C TYR A 69 4.56 7.82 6.18
N THR A 70 5.44 6.83 5.98
CA THR A 70 5.89 6.41 4.65
C THR A 70 4.73 5.99 3.76
N MET A 71 3.82 5.15 4.25
CA MET A 71 2.64 4.73 3.49
C MET A 71 1.71 5.89 3.12
N GLY A 72 1.51 6.86 4.03
CA GLY A 72 0.61 7.98 3.80
C GLY A 72 1.11 8.97 2.75
N TYR A 73 2.43 9.10 2.60
CA TYR A 73 3.07 10.01 1.64
C TYR A 73 3.61 9.30 0.40
N MET A 74 3.46 7.98 0.29
CA MET A 74 3.90 7.21 -0.86
C MET A 74 3.09 7.58 -2.11
N GLN A 75 3.71 8.32 -3.02
CA GLN A 75 3.15 8.68 -4.32
C GLN A 75 3.87 7.89 -5.41
N LEU A 76 3.12 7.12 -6.19
CA LEU A 76 3.66 6.29 -7.27
C LEU A 76 3.69 7.00 -8.62
N SER A 77 2.86 8.03 -8.80
CA SER A 77 2.66 8.75 -10.06
C SER A 77 2.74 10.26 -9.86
N ASN A 78 3.11 10.99 -10.91
CA ASN A 78 3.08 12.45 -10.92
C ASN A 78 1.66 12.97 -11.14
N ASN A 79 1.04 13.56 -10.12
CA ASN A 79 -0.33 14.10 -10.23
C ASN A 79 -0.43 15.36 -11.09
N LYS A 80 0.68 16.01 -11.45
CA LYS A 80 0.69 17.19 -12.34
C LYS A 80 0.68 16.81 -13.83
N SER A 81 0.82 15.52 -14.14
CA SER A 81 0.82 15.03 -15.51
C SER A 81 -0.57 15.24 -16.14
N PRO A 82 -0.68 15.65 -17.41
CA PRO A 82 -1.96 15.75 -18.10
C PRO A 82 -2.72 14.41 -18.13
N GLU A 83 -2.00 13.29 -18.11
CA GLU A 83 -2.53 11.93 -18.05
C GLU A 83 -3.35 11.67 -16.77
N ALA A 84 -3.07 12.39 -15.68
CA ALA A 84 -3.81 12.26 -14.43
C ALA A 84 -5.30 12.58 -14.57
N HIS A 85 -5.68 13.38 -15.57
CA HIS A 85 -7.06 13.72 -15.89
C HIS A 85 -7.72 12.72 -16.84
N ARG A 86 -6.93 11.92 -17.57
CA ARG A 86 -7.41 10.97 -18.59
C ARG A 86 -7.52 9.56 -18.06
N ASP A 87 -6.56 9.13 -17.25
CA ASP A 87 -6.49 7.77 -16.73
C ASP A 87 -7.01 7.70 -15.28
N HIS A 88 -8.15 7.05 -15.07
CA HIS A 88 -8.75 6.89 -13.75
C HIS A 88 -7.87 6.05 -12.79
N ALA A 89 -6.96 5.24 -13.32
CA ALA A 89 -6.00 4.44 -12.56
C ALA A 89 -4.60 5.07 -12.49
N TRP A 90 -4.44 6.34 -12.87
CA TRP A 90 -3.14 7.00 -12.97
C TRP A 90 -2.26 6.83 -11.73
N LYS A 91 -2.88 6.90 -10.54
CA LYS A 91 -2.21 6.73 -9.24
C LYS A 91 -1.45 5.42 -9.07
N ILE A 92 -1.85 4.36 -9.76
CA ILE A 92 -1.21 3.04 -9.70
C ILE A 92 -0.61 2.62 -11.05
N ARG A 93 -0.78 3.41 -12.10
CA ARG A 93 -0.35 3.09 -13.46
C ARG A 93 1.12 2.65 -13.53
N PRO A 94 2.09 3.33 -12.87
CA PRO A 94 3.48 2.90 -12.92
C PRO A 94 3.71 1.50 -12.34
N VAL A 95 2.95 1.11 -11.31
CA VAL A 95 3.03 -0.25 -10.74
C VAL A 95 2.42 -1.26 -11.70
N VAL A 96 1.27 -0.95 -12.32
CA VAL A 96 0.62 -1.82 -13.31
C VAL A 96 1.56 -2.07 -14.50
N ASP A 97 2.20 -1.04 -15.03
CA ASP A 97 3.08 -1.14 -16.19
C ASP A 97 4.31 -2.00 -15.88
N VAL A 98 4.88 -1.86 -14.68
CA VAL A 98 5.99 -2.70 -14.22
C VAL A 98 5.56 -4.15 -14.07
N LEU A 99 4.40 -4.42 -13.47
CA LEU A 99 3.88 -5.77 -13.30
C LEU A 99 3.63 -6.43 -14.66
N GLN A 100 2.89 -5.77 -15.55
CA GLN A 100 2.59 -6.30 -16.89
C GLN A 100 3.85 -6.61 -17.68
N ARG A 101 4.82 -5.68 -17.69
CA ARG A 101 6.11 -5.87 -18.36
C ARG A 101 6.90 -7.05 -17.78
N THR A 102 6.91 -7.19 -16.45
CA THR A 102 7.68 -8.24 -15.77
C THR A 102 7.05 -9.61 -15.97
N PHE A 103 5.73 -9.72 -15.83
CA PHE A 103 4.99 -10.97 -16.08
C PHE A 103 5.12 -11.43 -17.53
N ALA A 104 4.95 -10.53 -18.50
CA ALA A 104 5.06 -10.88 -19.92
C ALA A 104 6.46 -11.40 -20.30
N ARG A 105 7.51 -10.94 -19.61
CA ARG A 105 8.89 -11.42 -19.81
C ARG A 105 9.17 -12.75 -19.12
N GLY A 106 8.57 -12.98 -17.95
CA GLY A 106 8.85 -14.14 -17.10
C GLY A 106 7.93 -15.34 -17.32
N TYR A 107 6.80 -15.17 -18.00
CA TYR A 107 5.78 -16.19 -18.14
C TYR A 107 5.43 -16.46 -19.60
N LYS A 108 5.56 -17.72 -20.03
CA LYS A 108 5.06 -18.19 -21.34
C LYS A 108 3.70 -18.85 -21.13
N PRO A 109 2.61 -18.31 -21.67
CA PRO A 109 1.31 -18.89 -21.45
C PRO A 109 1.15 -20.23 -22.20
N PRO A 110 0.40 -21.19 -21.64
CA PRO A 110 0.04 -22.41 -22.35
C PRO A 110 -0.98 -22.14 -23.48
N PRO A 111 -1.22 -23.10 -24.39
CA PRO A 111 -2.19 -22.95 -25.48
C PRO A 111 -3.63 -22.70 -25.03
N VAL A 112 -3.99 -23.09 -23.81
CA VAL A 112 -5.33 -22.89 -23.23
C VAL A 112 -5.21 -21.97 -22.02
N ILE A 113 -5.92 -20.85 -22.06
CA ILE A 113 -5.90 -19.81 -21.02
C ILE A 113 -7.34 -19.51 -20.60
N SER A 114 -7.57 -19.38 -19.30
CA SER A 114 -8.83 -18.90 -18.74
C SER A 114 -8.74 -17.42 -18.38
N PHE A 115 -9.78 -16.65 -18.70
CA PHE A 115 -9.92 -15.27 -18.28
C PHE A 115 -11.09 -15.15 -17.29
N ASP A 116 -10.84 -14.50 -16.15
CA ASP A 116 -11.85 -14.22 -15.13
C ASP A 116 -11.55 -12.88 -14.45
N GLU A 117 -12.55 -12.32 -13.78
CA GLU A 117 -12.47 -11.06 -13.06
C GLU A 117 -12.13 -11.25 -11.57
N ALA A 118 -11.10 -10.55 -11.11
CA ALA A 118 -10.81 -10.36 -9.69
C ALA A 118 -11.20 -8.96 -9.23
N THR A 119 -11.95 -8.87 -8.13
CA THR A 119 -12.37 -7.60 -7.53
C THR A 119 -11.51 -7.28 -6.31
N LEU A 120 -10.84 -6.12 -6.31
CA LEU A 120 -10.13 -5.62 -5.13
C LEU A 120 -11.11 -4.81 -4.26
N PRO A 121 -11.38 -5.23 -3.02
CA PRO A 121 -12.37 -4.58 -2.18
C PRO A 121 -11.91 -3.18 -1.76
N SER A 122 -12.74 -2.17 -2.01
CA SER A 122 -12.48 -0.80 -1.56
C SER A 122 -13.78 -0.04 -1.35
N THR A 123 -14.04 0.34 -0.10
CA THR A 123 -15.17 1.20 0.30
C THR A 123 -14.82 2.69 0.26
N SER A 124 -13.57 3.03 -0.07
CA SER A 124 -13.07 4.41 -0.03
C SER A 124 -13.71 5.27 -1.12
N ARG A 125 -14.47 6.30 -0.73
CA ARG A 125 -15.10 7.25 -1.66
C ARG A 125 -14.14 7.89 -2.67
N PHE A 126 -12.86 7.95 -2.34
CA PHE A 126 -11.80 8.51 -3.19
C PHE A 126 -11.33 7.59 -4.32
N ASN A 127 -11.81 6.35 -4.40
CA ASN A 127 -11.59 5.47 -5.53
C ASN A 127 -12.70 5.69 -6.58
N PRO A 128 -12.41 6.34 -7.72
CA PRO A 128 -13.40 6.58 -8.78
C PRO A 128 -13.78 5.30 -9.54
N MET A 129 -12.99 4.23 -9.44
CA MET A 129 -13.22 2.94 -10.11
C MET A 129 -13.97 1.94 -9.22
N ARG A 130 -14.50 2.33 -8.06
CA ARG A 130 -15.31 1.45 -7.21
C ARG A 130 -16.59 1.08 -7.96
N VAL A 131 -16.89 -0.21 -8.04
CA VAL A 131 -18.14 -0.77 -8.53
C VAL A 131 -18.74 -1.66 -7.45
N PHE A 132 -20.06 -1.58 -7.25
CA PHE A 132 -20.78 -2.53 -6.41
C PHE A 132 -21.06 -3.80 -7.20
N ASN A 133 -20.50 -4.92 -6.77
CA ASN A 133 -20.76 -6.23 -7.36
C ASN A 133 -21.52 -7.10 -6.35
N LYS A 134 -22.79 -7.40 -6.64
CA LYS A 134 -23.71 -8.10 -5.72
C LYS A 134 -23.24 -9.51 -5.39
N ASP A 135 -22.62 -10.18 -6.37
CA ASP A 135 -22.31 -11.61 -6.32
C ASP A 135 -20.92 -11.90 -5.76
N LYS A 136 -20.12 -10.87 -5.46
CA LYS A 136 -18.81 -11.01 -4.83
C LYS A 136 -18.93 -10.91 -3.29
N PRO A 137 -18.07 -11.62 -2.54
CA PRO A 137 -18.15 -11.70 -1.08
C PRO A 137 -17.92 -10.37 -0.35
N HIS A 138 -17.31 -9.39 -1.03
CA HIS A 138 -17.05 -8.05 -0.51
C HIS A 138 -17.84 -7.05 -1.36
N LYS A 139 -18.75 -6.33 -0.69
CA LYS A 139 -19.69 -5.37 -1.28
C LYS A 139 -19.20 -3.93 -1.15
#